data_AF-A0A1D9MFB5-F1
#
_entry.id   AF-A0A1D9MFB5-F1
#
_cell.length_a   1.000
_cell.length_b   1.000
_cell.length_c   1.000
_cell.angle_alpha   90.00
_cell.angle_beta   90.00
_cell.angle_gamma   90.00
#
_symmetry.space_group_name_H-M   'P 1'
#
loop_
_entity.id
_entity.type
_entity.pdbx_description
1 polymer ?
#
loop_
_entity_poly.entity_id
_entity_poly.type
_entity_poly.pdbx_seq_one_letter_code
_entity_poly.pdbx_strand_id
1 'polypeptide(L)' 'MTRHVIDQPRDRNDEARMRHFLDIARKEGVHPAVTELNERPVDRSARKVQEFLRIDREQQEDA' A
#
# COMPACT_ATOMS: atom_id res chain seq x y z
N MET A 1 -8.60 15.21 33.07
CA MET A 1 -9.67 14.87 32.11
C MET A 1 -9.06 14.88 30.71
N THR A 2 -8.51 13.74 30.28
CA THR A 2 -8.02 13.55 28.90
C THR A 2 -9.22 13.37 27.99
N ARG A 3 -9.45 14.31 27.07
CA ARG A 3 -10.47 14.11 26.01
C ARG A 3 -9.92 13.11 25.01
N HIS A 4 -10.61 11.98 24.81
CA HIS A 4 -10.21 11.02 23.80
C HIS A 4 -10.74 11.47 22.43
N VAL A 5 -9.96 11.22 21.37
CA VAL A 5 -10.33 11.61 19.99
C VAL A 5 -11.67 11.00 19.57
N ILE A 6 -12.04 9.85 20.13
CA ILE A 6 -13.32 9.16 19.89
C ILE A 6 -14.53 9.89 20.48
N ASP A 7 -14.32 10.75 21.49
CA ASP A 7 -15.39 11.50 22.16
C ASP A 7 -15.76 12.77 21.38
N GLN A 8 -14.97 13.13 20.37
CA GLN A 8 -15.23 14.31 19.56
C GLN A 8 -16.37 14.01 18.57
N PRO A 9 -17.43 14.85 18.51
CA PRO A 9 -18.47 14.68 17.51
C PRO A 9 -17.84 14.71 16.12
N ARG A 10 -18.12 13.67 15.31
CA ARG A 10 -17.68 13.59 13.91
C ARG A 10 -18.18 14.83 13.18
N ASP A 11 -17.25 15.61 12.64
CA ASP A 11 -17.57 16.80 11.87
C ASP A 11 -18.18 16.38 10.54
N ARG A 12 -19.42 16.79 10.27
CA ARG A 12 -20.15 16.40 9.05
C ARG A 12 -19.53 16.99 7.78
N ASN A 13 -18.57 17.90 7.91
CA ASN A 13 -17.79 18.47 6.82
C ASN A 13 -16.67 17.57 6.28
N ASP A 14 -16.40 16.43 6.91
CA ASP A 14 -15.33 15.52 6.47
C ASP A 14 -15.57 14.98 5.06
N GLU A 15 -16.82 14.82 4.63
CA GLU A 15 -17.14 14.34 3.29
C GLU A 15 -16.77 15.36 2.21
N ALA A 16 -17.08 16.65 2.43
CA ALA A 16 -16.76 17.72 1.49
C ALA A 16 -15.24 17.93 1.38
N ARG A 17 -14.53 17.86 2.52
CA ARG A 17 -13.07 17.91 2.56
C ARG A 17 -12.46 16.72 1.82
N MET A 18 -12.94 15.51 2.06
CA MET A 18 -12.47 14.30 1.39
C MET A 18 -12.66 14.39 -0.13
N ARG A 19 -13.84 14.82 -0.59
CA ARG A 19 -14.11 15.02 -2.04
C ARG A 19 -13.15 16.03 -2.66
N HIS A 20 -12.85 17.13 -1.97
CA HIS A 20 -11.89 18.14 -2.44
C HIS A 20 -10.49 17.55 -2.60
N PHE A 21 -10.00 16.79 -1.61
CA PHE A 21 -8.69 16.14 -1.70
C PHE A 21 -8.64 15.10 -2.82
N LEU A 22 -9.71 14.34 -3.03
CA LEU A 22 -9.80 13.39 -4.14
C LEU A 22 -9.80 14.08 -5.51
N ASP A 23 -10.46 15.23 -5.64
CA ASP A 23 -10.45 16.02 -6.87
C ASP A 23 -9.08 16.65 -7.14
N ILE A 24 -8.36 17.10 -6.11
CA ILE A 24 -6.97 17.53 -6.23
C ILE A 24 -6.11 16.38 -6.74
N ALA A 25 -6.15 15.22 -6.07
CA ALA A 25 -5.37 14.04 -6.47
C ALA A 25 -5.70 13.58 -7.90
N ARG A 26 -6.97 13.65 -8.31
CA ARG A 26 -7.38 13.31 -9.67
C ARG A 26 -6.83 14.30 -10.72
N LYS A 27 -6.80 15.59 -10.40
CA LYS A 27 -6.29 16.64 -11.30
C LYS A 27 -4.76 16.64 -11.40
N GLU A 28 -4.08 16.44 -10.28
CA GLU A 28 -2.62 16.36 -10.22
C GLU A 28 -2.11 15.07 -10.88
N GLY A 29 -2.93 14.02 -10.88
CA GLY A 29 -2.58 12.73 -11.48
C GLY A 29 -1.45 12.03 -10.73
N VAL A 30 -0.83 11.05 -11.37
CA VAL A 30 0.32 10.35 -10.77
C VAL A 30 1.57 11.19 -10.99
N HIS A 31 2.23 11.57 -9.90
CA HIS A 31 3.47 12.34 -9.96
C HIS A 31 4.57 11.55 -10.71
N PRO A 32 5.35 12.17 -11.61
CA PRO A 32 6.38 11.47 -12.41
C PRO A 32 7.36 10.62 -11.60
N ALA A 33 7.76 11.09 -10.42
CA ALA A 33 8.64 10.33 -9.52
C ALA A 33 8.04 9.00 -9.02
N VAL A 34 6.71 8.91 -8.91
CA VAL A 34 6.02 7.67 -8.52
C VAL A 34 6.04 6.68 -9.69
N THR A 35 5.83 7.16 -10.91
CA THR A 35 5.95 6.36 -12.13
C THR A 35 7.36 5.81 -12.26
N GLU A 36 8.36 6.69 -12.14
CA GLU A 36 9.78 6.30 -12.18
C GLU A 36 10.10 5.26 -11.10
N LEU A 37 9.61 5.45 -9.87
CA LEU A 37 9.81 4.49 -8.79
C LEU A 37 9.21 3.12 -9.10
N ASN A 38 8.02 3.06 -9.71
CA ASN A 38 7.37 1.81 -10.09
C ASN A 38 8.08 1.11 -11.25
N GLU A 39 8.66 1.86 -12.17
CA GLU A 39 9.40 1.35 -13.33
C GLU A 39 10.83 0.93 -12.98
N ARG A 40 11.34 1.34 -11.81
CA ARG A 40 12.69 0.97 -11.39
C ARG A 40 12.86 -0.56 -11.40
N PRO A 41 13.92 -1.07 -12.04
CA PRO A 41 14.21 -2.49 -12.01
C PRO A 41 14.55 -2.89 -10.58
N VAL A 42 13.62 -3.58 -9.93
CA VAL A 42 13.87 -4.25 -8.66
C VAL A 42 14.47 -5.61 -8.99
N ASP A 43 15.58 -5.96 -8.34
CA ASP A 43 16.12 -7.32 -8.41
C ASP A 43 15.15 -8.28 -7.72
N ARG A 44 14.15 -8.73 -8.48
CA ARG A 44 13.24 -9.80 -8.12
C ARG A 44 14.00 -11.10 -8.32
N SER A 45 14.99 -11.35 -7.45
CA SER A 45 15.89 -12.46 -7.65
C SER A 45 15.11 -13.78 -7.66
N ALA A 46 15.22 -14.50 -8.78
CA ALA A 46 14.60 -15.81 -8.96
C ALA A 46 15.05 -16.82 -7.89
N ARG A 47 16.17 -16.53 -7.22
CA ARG A 47 16.72 -17.32 -6.12
C ARG A 47 15.75 -17.45 -4.94
N LYS A 48 15.06 -16.38 -4.53
CA LYS A 48 14.07 -16.47 -3.43
C LYS A 48 12.93 -17.39 -3.82
N VAL A 49 12.43 -17.27 -5.04
CA VAL A 49 11.34 -18.11 -5.57
C VAL A 49 11.80 -19.58 -5.69
N GLN A 50 13.00 -19.83 -6.20
CA GLN A 50 13.57 -21.18 -6.28
C GLN A 50 13.76 -21.81 -4.89
N GLU A 51 14.16 -21.02 -3.90
CA GLU A 51 14.35 -21.50 -2.53
C GLU A 51 13.01 -21.84 -1.86
N PHE A 52 11.97 -21.03 -2.06
CA PHE A 52 10.60 -21.38 -1.64
C PHE A 52 10.11 -22.68 -2.28
N LEU A 53 10.31 -22.84 -3.59
CA LEU A 53 9.91 -24.06 -4.32
C LEU A 53 10.69 -25.30 -3.87
N ARG A 54 11.96 -25.15 -3.48
CA ARG A 54 12.75 -26.25 -2.89
C ARG A 54 12.13 -26.70 -1.56
N ILE A 55 11.89 -25.74 -0.66
CA ILE A 55 11.34 -26.02 0.68
C ILE A 55 9.96 -26.69 0.56
N ASP A 56 9.10 -26.19 -0.31
CA ASP A 56 7.76 -26.75 -0.52
C ASP A 56 7.82 -28.21 -1.01
N ARG A 57 8.79 -28.53 -1.87
CA ARG A 57 9.02 -29.91 -2.33
C ARG A 57 9.52 -30.81 -1.20
N GLU A 58 10.49 -30.35 -0.41
CA GLU A 58 11.01 -31.11 0.74
C GLU A 58 9.88 -31.41 1.75
N GLN A 59 9.02 -30.44 2.03
CA GLN A 59 7.87 -30.63 2.95
C GLN A 59 6.81 -31.60 2.41
N GLN A 60 6.65 -31.72 1.09
CA GLN A 60 5.74 -32.70 0.50
C GLN A 60 6.32 -34.12 0.48
N GLU A 61 7.65 -34.26 0.42
CA GLU A 61 8.33 -35.56 0.47
C GLU A 61 8.41 -36.12 1.90
N ASP A 62 8.43 -35.24 2.91
CA ASP A 62 8.47 -35.59 4.34
C ASP A 62 7.07 -35.87 4.97
N ALA A 63 5.98 -35.76 4.19
CA ALA A 63 4.59 -35.94 4.62
C ALA A 63 3.98 -37.28 4.16
#